data_AF-A0A1G0ZR99-F1
#
_entry.id   AF-A0A1G0ZR99-F1
#
_cell.length_a   1.000
_cell.length_b   1.000
_cell.length_c   1.000
_cell.angle_alpha   90.00
_cell.angle_beta   90.00
_cell.angle_gamma   90.00
#
_symmetry.space_group_name_H-M   'P 1'
#
loop_
_entity.id
_entity.type
_entity.pdbx_description
1 polymer ?
#
loop_
_entity_poly.entity_id
_entity_poly.type
_entity_poly.pdbx_seq_one_letter_code
_entity_poly.pdbx_strand_id
1 'polypeptide(L)'
;MQQKKNRLMAFLNTSLGLWLLSTCAVGLISFGYKQLSSYTSEKEKKSNQIIRIKIEIAQRVAQYLSQIKETVEAKGFDVNIPNEKIASATLSLLKPPSATKDSKYQIYAAFDEYKDRPVVSLIVELTVIVDEKERERVTPGVAQLSSLTPDALSKMSTNEIDQRFKEMFITEYWKDIEEY
;
A
#
# COMPACT_ATOMS: atom_id res chain seq x y z
N MET A 1 0.26 24.02 -56.76
CA MET A 1 0.44 23.00 -55.69
C MET A 1 0.89 21.63 -56.21
N GLN A 2 0.45 21.17 -57.40
CA GLN A 2 0.82 19.85 -57.96
C GLN A 2 2.34 19.61 -58.14
N GLN A 3 3.07 20.60 -58.68
CA GLN A 3 4.52 20.45 -58.90
C GLN A 3 5.33 20.26 -57.60
N LYS A 4 4.90 20.86 -56.48
CA LYS A 4 5.57 20.69 -55.18
C LYS A 4 5.37 19.26 -54.64
N LYS A 5 4.18 18.67 -54.80
CA LYS A 5 3.90 17.28 -54.42
C LYS A 5 4.73 16.28 -55.25
N ASN A 6 4.83 16.49 -56.56
CA ASN A 6 5.58 15.59 -57.44
C ASN A 6 7.09 15.62 -57.14
N ARG A 7 7.65 16.79 -56.80
CA ARG A 7 9.06 16.91 -56.39
C ARG A 7 9.34 16.22 -55.05
N LEU A 8 8.41 16.31 -54.09
CA LEU A 8 8.55 15.65 -52.79
C LEU A 8 8.51 14.12 -52.94
N MET A 9 7.58 13.58 -53.74
CA MET A 9 7.52 12.15 -54.04
C MET A 9 8.75 11.67 -54.79
N ALA A 10 9.28 12.46 -55.73
CA ALA A 10 10.52 12.13 -56.42
C ALA A 10 11.72 12.08 -55.45
N PHE A 11 11.79 12.99 -54.49
CA PHE A 11 12.83 12.98 -53.45
C PHE A 11 12.76 11.75 -52.54
N LEU A 12 11.55 11.37 -52.08
CA LEU A 12 11.35 10.19 -51.23
C LEU A 12 11.72 8.87 -51.92
N ASN A 13 11.72 8.85 -53.26
CA ASN A 13 12.17 7.71 -54.07
C ASN A 13 13.69 7.71 -54.36
N THR A 14 14.44 8.73 -53.92
CA THR A 14 15.91 8.70 -54.01
C THR A 14 16.51 7.88 -52.87
N SER A 15 17.75 7.38 -53.02
CA SER A 15 18.46 6.66 -51.97
C SER A 15 18.57 7.46 -50.66
N LEU A 16 18.73 8.79 -50.76
CA LEU A 16 18.77 9.69 -49.60
C LEU A 16 17.39 9.84 -48.94
N GLY A 17 16.32 9.95 -49.73
CA GLY A 17 14.95 10.03 -49.22
C GLY A 17 14.51 8.74 -48.53
N LEU A 18 14.85 7.59 -49.10
CA LEU A 18 14.64 6.28 -48.48
C LEU A 18 15.43 6.14 -47.19
N TRP A 19 16.71 6.54 -47.17
CA TRP A 19 17.54 6.53 -45.96
C TRP A 19 16.94 7.40 -44.84
N LEU A 20 16.46 8.61 -45.18
CA LEU A 20 15.79 9.49 -44.24
C LEU A 20 14.49 8.87 -43.71
N LEU A 21 13.67 8.28 -44.59
CA LEU A 21 12.43 7.59 -44.21
C LEU A 21 12.72 6.41 -43.27
N SER A 22 13.74 5.60 -43.57
CA SER A 22 14.16 4.49 -42.70
C SER A 22 14.63 4.99 -41.34
N THR A 23 15.42 6.07 -41.31
CA THR A 23 15.89 6.66 -40.04
C THR A 23 14.71 7.21 -39.22
N CYS A 24 13.77 7.91 -39.85
CA CYS A 24 12.55 8.36 -39.19
C CYS A 24 11.68 7.20 -38.70
N ALA A 25 11.52 6.14 -39.50
CA ALA A 25 10.74 4.96 -39.12
C ALA A 25 11.36 4.24 -37.93
N VAL A 26 12.68 4.00 -37.95
CA VAL A 26 13.40 3.41 -36.81
C VAL A 26 13.33 4.31 -35.58
N GLY A 27 13.44 5.63 -35.75
CA GLY A 27 13.27 6.60 -34.67
C GLY A 27 11.89 6.55 -34.02
N LEU A 28 10.82 6.51 -34.84
CA LEU A 28 9.45 6.39 -34.35
C LEU A 28 9.19 5.06 -33.64
N ILE A 29 9.69 3.95 -34.18
CA ILE A 29 9.56 2.63 -33.55
C ILE A 29 10.29 2.60 -32.21
N SER A 30 11.53 3.12 -32.18
CA SER A 30 12.34 3.17 -30.95
C SER A 30 11.70 4.05 -29.88
N PHE A 31 11.16 5.21 -30.29
CA PHE A 31 10.43 6.10 -29.39
C PHE A 31 9.16 5.44 -28.83
N GLY A 32 8.36 4.81 -29.71
CA GLY A 32 7.15 4.09 -29.30
C GLY A 32 7.44 2.95 -28.35
N TYR A 33 8.49 2.16 -28.62
CA TYR A 33 8.93 1.09 -27.74
C TYR A 33 9.37 1.62 -26.37
N LYS A 34 10.18 2.69 -26.34
CA LYS A 34 10.64 3.30 -25.09
C LYS A 34 9.47 3.82 -24.24
N GLN A 35 8.49 4.48 -24.88
CA GLN A 35 7.31 4.99 -24.20
C GLN A 35 6.42 3.87 -23.64
N LEU A 36 6.26 2.78 -24.39
CA LEU A 36 5.50 1.62 -23.93
C LEU A 36 6.21 0.94 -22.75
N SER A 37 7.52 0.72 -22.87
CA SER A 37 8.34 0.11 -21.83
C SER A 37 8.37 0.93 -20.54
N SER A 38 8.44 2.26 -20.63
CA SER A 38 8.35 3.12 -19.45
C SER A 38 6.99 3.03 -18.79
N TYR A 39 5.90 3.05 -19.58
CA TYR A 39 4.54 2.93 -19.05
C TYR A 39 4.30 1.60 -18.34
N THR A 40 4.74 0.48 -18.92
CA THR A 40 4.61 -0.84 -18.29
C THR A 40 5.46 -0.94 -17.03
N SER A 41 6.70 -0.42 -17.06
CA SER A 41 7.60 -0.42 -15.91
C SER A 41 7.05 0.42 -14.75
N GLU A 42 6.47 1.58 -15.02
CA GLU A 42 5.83 2.41 -13.99
C GLU A 42 4.61 1.72 -13.38
N LYS A 43 3.78 1.09 -14.22
CA LYS A 43 2.61 0.33 -13.74
C LYS A 43 3.03 -0.86 -12.87
N GLU A 44 4.08 -1.58 -13.26
CA GLU A 44 4.61 -2.71 -12.51
C GLU A 44 5.22 -2.26 -11.18
N LYS A 45 6.02 -1.19 -11.17
CA LYS A 45 6.57 -0.60 -9.93
C LYS A 45 5.46 -0.19 -8.97
N LYS A 46 4.43 0.50 -9.48
CA LYS A 46 3.27 0.92 -8.71
C LYS A 46 2.54 -0.30 -8.11
N SER A 47 2.30 -1.33 -8.92
CA SER A 47 1.64 -2.56 -8.46
C SER A 47 2.46 -3.28 -7.39
N ASN A 48 3.78 -3.40 -7.58
CA ASN A 48 4.67 -4.03 -6.61
C ASN A 48 4.72 -3.26 -5.30
N GLN A 49 4.70 -1.92 -5.36
CA GLN A 49 4.65 -1.07 -4.16
C GLN A 49 3.35 -1.27 -3.38
N ILE A 50 2.20 -1.29 -4.07
CA ILE A 50 0.89 -1.59 -3.46
C ILE A 50 0.92 -2.96 -2.76
N ILE A 51 1.39 -4.00 -3.45
CA ILE A 51 1.45 -5.36 -2.90
C ILE A 51 2.33 -5.40 -1.65
N ARG A 52 3.53 -4.80 -1.69
CA ARG A 52 4.44 -4.76 -0.53
C ARG A 52 3.80 -4.04 0.67
N ILE A 53 3.14 -2.91 0.45
CA ILE A 53 2.45 -2.18 1.52
C ILE A 53 1.31 -3.03 2.10
N LYS A 54 0.51 -3.69 1.25
CA LYS A 54 -0.57 -4.60 1.70
C LYS A 54 -0.02 -5.73 2.57
N ILE A 55 1.04 -6.41 2.13
CA ILE A 55 1.71 -7.49 2.88
C ILE A 55 2.25 -6.98 4.22
N GLU A 56 2.90 -5.81 4.22
CA GLU A 56 3.44 -5.23 5.45
C GLU A 56 2.33 -4.95 6.48
N ILE A 57 1.23 -4.34 6.05
CA ILE A 57 0.08 -4.05 6.93
C ILE A 57 -0.54 -5.35 7.45
N ALA A 58 -0.76 -6.31 6.54
CA ALA A 58 -1.30 -7.63 6.86
C ALA A 58 -0.49 -8.35 7.93
N GLN A 59 0.83 -8.42 7.74
CA GLN A 59 1.71 -9.13 8.66
C GLN A 59 1.71 -8.48 10.05
N ARG A 60 1.66 -7.14 10.14
CA ARG A 60 1.59 -6.45 11.44
C ARG A 60 0.26 -6.69 12.14
N VAL A 61 -0.84 -6.67 11.39
CA VAL A 61 -2.18 -6.99 11.89
C VAL A 61 -2.23 -8.43 12.40
N ALA A 62 -1.70 -9.40 11.65
CA ALA A 62 -1.65 -10.80 12.05
C ALA A 62 -0.84 -11.00 13.34
N GLN A 63 0.31 -10.33 13.48
CA GLN A 63 1.10 -10.35 14.72
C GLN A 63 0.33 -9.77 15.90
N TYR A 64 -0.34 -8.63 15.72
CA TYR A 64 -1.20 -8.04 16.74
C TYR A 64 -2.32 -9.00 17.17
N LEU A 65 -3.04 -9.60 16.22
CA LEU A 65 -4.10 -10.57 16.50
C LEU A 65 -3.56 -11.77 17.29
N SER A 66 -2.39 -12.28 16.91
CA SER A 66 -1.71 -13.35 17.63
C SER A 66 -1.36 -12.96 19.08
N GLN A 67 -0.92 -11.72 19.31
CA GLN A 67 -0.56 -11.21 20.63
C GLN A 67 -1.76 -11.05 21.57
N ILE A 68 -2.92 -10.64 21.05
CA ILE A 68 -4.12 -10.43 21.89
C ILE A 68 -4.92 -11.72 22.11
N LYS A 69 -4.74 -12.73 21.24
CA LYS A 69 -5.50 -13.99 21.27
C LYS A 69 -5.50 -14.65 22.65
N GLU A 70 -4.33 -14.84 23.26
CA GLU A 70 -4.21 -15.45 24.59
C GLU A 70 -4.93 -14.63 25.67
N THR A 71 -4.93 -13.29 25.54
CA THR A 71 -5.61 -12.42 26.51
C THR A 71 -7.12 -12.54 26.40
N VAL A 72 -7.65 -12.63 25.18
CA VAL A 72 -9.09 -12.75 24.90
C VAL A 72 -9.61 -14.15 25.27
N GLU A 73 -8.80 -15.19 25.10
CA GLU A 73 -9.15 -16.58 25.44
C GLU A 73 -8.97 -16.91 26.95
N ALA A 74 -8.41 -15.98 27.73
CA ALA A 74 -8.16 -16.21 29.15
C ALA A 74 -9.46 -16.33 29.97
N LYS A 75 -9.47 -17.26 30.92
CA LYS A 75 -10.63 -17.44 31.83
C LYS A 75 -10.86 -16.19 32.67
N GLY A 76 -12.09 -15.69 32.67
CA GLY A 76 -12.47 -14.47 33.41
C GLY A 76 -12.17 -13.17 32.66
N PHE A 77 -11.82 -13.24 31.38
CA PHE A 77 -11.73 -12.09 30.52
C PHE A 77 -13.11 -11.45 30.30
N ASP A 78 -13.20 -10.13 30.51
CA ASP A 78 -14.41 -9.33 30.24
C ASP A 78 -14.11 -8.31 29.13
N VAL A 79 -14.81 -8.45 28.00
CA VAL A 79 -14.67 -7.59 26.84
C VAL A 79 -15.12 -6.15 27.10
N ASN A 80 -15.98 -5.94 28.09
CA ASN A 80 -16.60 -4.63 28.38
C ASN A 80 -15.76 -3.74 29.30
N ILE A 81 -14.62 -4.25 29.77
CA ILE A 81 -13.72 -3.54 30.68
C ILE A 81 -12.42 -3.19 29.93
N PRO A 82 -11.79 -2.03 30.22
CA PRO A 82 -10.46 -1.72 29.71
C PRO A 82 -9.44 -2.78 30.10
N ASN A 83 -8.60 -3.17 29.14
CA ASN A 83 -7.55 -4.17 29.35
C ASN A 83 -6.19 -3.62 28.92
N GLU A 84 -5.29 -3.45 29.89
CA GLU A 84 -3.95 -2.86 29.66
C GLU A 84 -3.11 -3.66 28.66
N LYS A 85 -3.23 -5.00 28.65
CA LYS A 85 -2.50 -5.86 27.70
C LYS A 85 -2.93 -5.58 26.26
N ILE A 86 -4.24 -5.46 26.04
CA ILE A 86 -4.80 -5.17 24.73
C ILE A 86 -4.45 -3.75 24.32
N ALA A 87 -4.63 -2.75 25.21
CA ALA A 87 -4.23 -1.38 24.93
C ALA A 87 -2.73 -1.26 24.56
N SER A 88 -1.86 -1.98 25.27
CA SER A 88 -0.41 -2.02 24.99
C SER A 88 -0.07 -2.69 23.67
N ALA A 89 -0.76 -3.80 23.33
CA ALA A 89 -0.61 -4.46 22.03
C ALA A 89 -1.08 -3.54 20.89
N THR A 90 -2.23 -2.87 21.06
CA THR A 90 -2.74 -1.90 20.09
C THR A 90 -1.77 -0.73 19.90
N LEU A 91 -1.21 -0.18 20.99
CA LEU A 91 -0.18 0.87 20.90
C LEU A 91 1.08 0.40 20.16
N SER A 92 1.46 -0.88 20.30
CA SER A 92 2.62 -1.43 19.62
C SER A 92 2.39 -1.57 18.12
N LEU A 93 1.18 -1.94 17.70
CA LEU A 93 0.76 -1.93 16.29
C LEU A 93 0.85 -0.53 15.67
N LEU A 94 0.50 0.52 16.42
CA LEU A 94 0.50 1.90 15.94
C LEU A 94 1.90 2.51 15.81
N LYS A 95 2.90 1.94 16.50
CA LYS A 95 4.29 2.41 16.48
C LYS A 95 5.07 1.79 15.31
N PRO A 96 6.20 2.40 14.90
CA PRO A 96 7.15 1.74 14.01
C PRO A 96 7.69 0.44 14.61
N PRO A 97 7.87 -0.64 13.83
CA PRO A 97 8.50 -1.89 14.28
C PRO A 97 9.82 -1.67 15.03
N SER A 98 10.66 -0.77 14.53
CA SER A 98 11.95 -0.44 15.16
C SER A 98 11.82 0.11 16.58
N ALA A 99 10.70 0.76 16.90
CA ALA A 99 10.40 1.30 18.23
C ALA A 99 9.77 0.27 19.19
N THR A 100 9.48 -0.95 18.71
CA THR A 100 8.83 -2.01 19.50
C THR A 100 9.79 -3.13 19.93
N LYS A 101 11.07 -3.05 19.60
CA LYS A 101 12.08 -4.11 19.85
C LYS A 101 12.19 -4.53 21.32
N ASP A 102 12.09 -3.56 22.22
CA ASP A 102 12.19 -3.81 23.66
C ASP A 102 10.81 -3.90 24.34
N SER A 103 9.73 -3.90 23.55
CA SER A 103 8.37 -3.97 24.07
C SER A 103 7.92 -5.41 24.28
N LYS A 104 7.04 -5.63 25.25
CA LYS A 104 6.39 -6.93 25.46
C LYS A 104 5.59 -7.41 24.23
N TYR A 105 5.12 -6.47 23.41
CA TYR A 105 4.27 -6.69 22.25
C TYR A 105 5.01 -6.29 20.97
N GLN A 106 6.17 -6.91 20.75
CA GLN A 106 7.04 -6.59 19.64
C GLN A 106 6.39 -6.89 18.29
N ILE A 107 6.47 -5.94 17.36
CA ILE A 107 6.03 -6.08 15.97
C ILE A 107 7.26 -6.07 15.06
N TYR A 108 7.33 -7.04 14.16
CA TYR A 108 8.37 -7.19 13.15
C TYR A 108 7.89 -6.67 11.79
N ALA A 109 8.78 -6.00 11.06
CA ALA A 109 8.52 -5.61 9.68
C ALA A 109 8.66 -6.81 8.75
N ALA A 110 7.83 -6.88 7.70
CA ALA A 110 7.98 -7.83 6.61
C ALA A 110 9.13 -7.41 5.69
N PHE A 111 9.26 -6.10 5.48
CA PHE A 111 10.27 -5.49 4.64
C PHE A 111 11.10 -4.46 5.41
N ASP A 112 12.42 -4.51 5.25
CA ASP A 112 13.36 -3.64 5.96
C ASP A 112 13.11 -2.14 5.69
N GLU A 113 12.64 -1.78 4.49
CA GLU A 113 12.30 -0.40 4.14
C GLU A 113 11.15 0.20 4.98
N TYR A 114 10.35 -0.64 5.65
CA TYR A 114 9.19 -0.21 6.42
C TYR A 114 9.38 -0.28 7.95
N LYS A 115 10.54 -0.74 8.42
CA LYS A 115 10.82 -0.93 9.86
C LYS A 115 10.68 0.34 10.71
N ASP A 116 10.92 1.50 10.11
CA ASP A 116 10.87 2.82 10.78
C ASP A 116 9.55 3.56 10.53
N ARG A 117 8.58 2.91 9.88
CA ARG A 117 7.30 3.52 9.50
C ARG A 117 6.16 2.96 10.33
N PRO A 118 5.28 3.80 10.91
CA PRO A 118 4.08 3.34 11.61
C PRO A 118 3.03 2.83 10.61
N VAL A 119 2.14 1.93 11.05
CA VAL A 119 1.11 1.33 10.18
C VAL A 119 0.21 2.40 9.54
N VAL A 120 -0.09 3.49 10.27
CA VAL A 120 -0.88 4.61 9.76
C VAL A 120 -0.23 5.26 8.53
N SER A 121 1.10 5.42 8.54
CA SER A 121 1.84 5.98 7.41
C SER A 121 1.74 5.09 6.17
N LEU A 122 1.76 3.77 6.36
CA LEU A 122 1.62 2.80 5.27
C LEU A 122 0.22 2.87 4.65
N ILE A 123 -0.81 2.97 5.49
CA ILE A 123 -2.20 3.10 5.03
C ILE A 123 -2.41 4.42 4.28
N VAL A 124 -1.85 5.54 4.77
CA VAL A 124 -1.89 6.83 4.07
C VAL A 124 -1.18 6.77 2.73
N GLU A 125 -0.01 6.13 2.65
CA GLU A 125 0.65 5.96 1.35
C GLU A 125 -0.20 5.10 0.42
N LEU A 126 -0.81 4.02 0.93
CA LEU A 126 -1.71 3.18 0.16
C LEU A 126 -2.85 4.00 -0.43
N THR A 127 -3.50 4.90 0.34
CA THR A 127 -4.60 5.74 -0.17
C THR A 127 -4.19 6.67 -1.32
N VAL A 128 -2.93 7.13 -1.34
CA VAL A 128 -2.40 7.99 -2.41
C VAL A 128 -2.14 7.19 -3.68
N ILE A 129 -1.67 5.95 -3.55
CA ILE A 129 -1.19 5.15 -4.69
C ILE A 129 -2.33 4.35 -5.33
N VAL A 130 -3.29 3.83 -4.56
CA VAL A 130 -4.40 3.04 -5.11
C VAL A 130 -5.36 3.86 -5.98
N ASP A 131 -6.22 3.18 -6.73
CA ASP A 131 -7.27 3.84 -7.51
C ASP A 131 -8.37 4.44 -6.62
N GLU A 132 -9.28 5.23 -7.19
CA GLU A 132 -10.32 5.93 -6.44
C GLU A 132 -11.26 4.97 -5.69
N LYS A 133 -11.60 3.83 -6.31
CA LYS A 133 -12.47 2.81 -5.72
C LYS A 133 -11.81 2.13 -4.52
N GLU A 134 -10.53 1.77 -4.62
CA GLU A 134 -9.77 1.22 -3.50
C GLU A 134 -9.51 2.28 -2.42
N ARG A 135 -9.29 3.54 -2.79
CA ARG A 135 -9.06 4.64 -1.85
C ARG A 135 -10.24 4.85 -0.91
N GLU A 136 -11.46 4.84 -1.42
CA GLU A 136 -12.68 4.94 -0.62
C GLU A 136 -12.78 3.83 0.43
N ARG A 137 -12.29 2.63 0.12
CA ARG A 137 -12.28 1.48 1.04
C ARG A 137 -11.24 1.62 2.15
N VAL A 138 -10.11 2.28 1.89
CA VAL A 138 -8.98 2.40 2.84
C VAL A 138 -9.07 3.67 3.72
N THR A 139 -9.65 4.75 3.19
CA THR A 139 -9.69 6.08 3.85
C THR A 139 -10.28 6.08 5.27
N PRO A 140 -11.38 5.35 5.57
CA PRO A 140 -11.94 5.29 6.93
C PRO A 140 -10.90 4.82 7.98
N GLY A 141 -10.01 3.89 7.59
CA GLY A 141 -8.98 3.35 8.48
C GLY A 141 -7.99 4.39 9.00
N VAL A 142 -7.65 5.41 8.20
CA VAL A 142 -6.67 6.45 8.59
C VAL A 142 -7.19 7.32 9.73
N ALA A 143 -8.43 7.80 9.60
CA ALA A 143 -9.05 8.67 10.59
C ALA A 143 -9.24 7.95 11.93
N GLN A 144 -9.67 6.68 11.87
CA GLN A 144 -9.88 5.86 13.06
C GLN A 144 -8.56 5.58 13.79
N LEU A 145 -7.49 5.15 13.11
CA LEU A 145 -6.20 4.87 13.73
C LEU A 145 -5.58 6.10 14.39
N SER A 146 -5.73 7.27 13.75
CA SER A 146 -5.18 8.52 14.27
C SER A 146 -5.84 8.96 15.58
N SER A 147 -7.04 8.47 15.87
CA SER A 147 -7.76 8.75 17.12
C SER A 147 -7.39 7.83 18.28
N LEU A 148 -6.64 6.75 18.04
CA LEU A 148 -6.22 5.78 19.06
C LEU A 148 -4.95 6.26 19.79
N THR A 149 -5.12 7.27 20.65
CA THR A 149 -4.04 7.78 21.51
C THR A 149 -3.87 6.90 22.76
N PRO A 150 -2.72 6.97 23.47
CA PRO A 150 -2.54 6.25 24.73
C PRO A 150 -3.62 6.55 25.77
N ASP A 151 -4.02 7.82 25.91
CA ASP A 151 -5.09 8.22 26.84
C ASP A 151 -6.44 7.64 26.42
N ALA A 152 -6.77 7.68 25.13
CA ALA A 152 -8.00 7.12 24.59
C ALA A 152 -8.07 5.59 24.82
N LEU A 153 -7.00 4.86 24.47
CA LEU A 153 -6.93 3.41 24.62
C LEU A 153 -7.00 2.94 26.08
N SER A 154 -6.46 3.72 27.02
CA SER A 154 -6.51 3.38 28.45
C SER A 154 -7.93 3.40 29.04
N LYS A 155 -8.86 4.09 28.38
CA LYS A 155 -10.26 4.26 28.82
C LYS A 155 -11.24 3.40 28.03
N MET A 156 -10.83 2.89 26.86
CA MET A 156 -11.67 2.07 26.01
C MET A 156 -11.76 0.63 26.54
N SER A 157 -12.95 0.08 26.51
CA SER A 157 -13.18 -1.35 26.66
C SER A 157 -12.54 -2.14 25.52
N THR A 158 -12.28 -3.42 25.75
CA THR A 158 -11.77 -4.28 24.66
C THR A 158 -12.76 -4.32 23.50
N ASN A 159 -14.05 -4.37 23.77
CA ASN A 159 -15.09 -4.40 22.74
C ASN A 159 -15.05 -3.14 21.86
N GLU A 160 -14.82 -1.96 22.45
CA GLU A 160 -14.65 -0.72 21.67
C GLU A 160 -13.38 -0.75 20.81
N ILE A 161 -12.28 -1.27 21.34
CA ILE A 161 -11.04 -1.44 20.58
C ILE A 161 -11.24 -2.42 19.42
N ASP A 162 -11.88 -3.57 19.68
CA ASP A 162 -12.18 -4.60 18.69
C ASP A 162 -13.14 -4.07 17.61
N GLN A 163 -14.19 -3.35 17.98
CA GLN A 163 -15.11 -2.76 17.01
C GLN A 163 -14.40 -1.79 16.08
N ARG A 164 -13.59 -0.87 16.62
CA ARG A 164 -12.76 0.02 15.79
C ARG A 164 -11.82 -0.79 14.91
N PHE A 165 -11.18 -1.82 15.46
CA PHE A 165 -10.28 -2.68 14.68
C PHE A 165 -11.00 -3.37 13.51
N LYS A 166 -12.22 -3.88 13.74
CA LYS A 166 -13.06 -4.51 12.72
C LYS A 166 -13.47 -3.53 11.63
N GLU A 167 -13.85 -2.32 12.01
CA GLU A 167 -14.17 -1.24 11.07
C GLU A 167 -12.96 -0.83 10.22
N MET A 168 -11.73 -0.99 10.73
CA MET A 168 -10.49 -0.65 10.01
C MET A 168 -9.95 -1.79 9.15
N PHE A 169 -9.89 -3.01 9.69
CA PHE A 169 -9.11 -4.12 9.15
C PHE A 169 -9.94 -5.37 8.82
N ILE A 170 -11.22 -5.43 9.21
CA ILE A 170 -12.14 -6.51 8.83
C ILE A 170 -13.20 -5.96 7.86
N THR A 171 -12.82 -4.97 7.06
CA THR A 171 -13.57 -4.59 5.86
C THR A 171 -13.24 -5.53 4.70
N GLU A 172 -14.12 -5.64 3.70
CA GLU A 172 -13.88 -6.46 2.51
C GLU A 172 -12.53 -6.21 1.82
N TYR A 173 -11.92 -5.04 2.01
CA TYR A 173 -10.61 -4.72 1.43
C TYR A 173 -9.49 -5.66 1.89
N TRP A 174 -9.57 -6.13 3.14
CA TRP A 174 -8.54 -6.95 3.75
C TRP A 174 -8.85 -8.44 3.68
N LYS A 175 -10.04 -8.83 3.20
CA LYS A 175 -10.39 -10.25 2.99
C LYS A 175 -9.52 -10.89 1.91
N ASP A 176 -9.15 -10.13 0.89
CA ASP A 176 -8.26 -10.57 -0.20
C ASP A 176 -6.83 -10.86 0.28
N ILE A 177 -6.50 -10.53 1.53
CA ILE A 177 -5.20 -10.83 2.15
C ILE A 177 -5.17 -12.21 2.80
N GLU A 178 -6.31 -12.79 3.20
CA GLU A 178 -6.35 -14.15 3.77
C GLU A 178 -5.95 -15.25 2.75
N GLU A 179 -5.88 -14.91 1.45
CA GLU A 179 -5.43 -15.81 0.38
C GLU A 179 -3.90 -15.82 0.14
N TYR A 180 -3.12 -15.06 0.93
CA TYR A 180 -1.65 -15.01 0.87
C TYR A 180 -0.98 -15.52 2.14
#